data_AF-A0A1Q5SI47-F1
#
_entry.id   AF-A0A1Q5SI47-F1
#
_cell.length_a   1.000
_cell.length_b   1.000
_cell.length_c   1.000
_cell.angle_alpha   90.00
_cell.angle_beta   90.00
_cell.angle_gamma   90.00
#
_symmetry.space_group_name_H-M   'P 1'
#
loop_
_entity.id
_entity.type
_entity.pdbx_description
1 polymer ?
#
loop_
_entity_poly.entity_id
_entity_poly.type
_entity_poly.pdbx_seq_one_letter_code
_entity_poly.pdbx_strand_id
1 'polypeptide(L)'
;MNIHDRRTTVMHPDNAWHLSHWYEAPAEDPAVPEVYTYTDAISYAPGHEVRFHSSSTAPRWTLQVWRDGLKPTLAHEAKDIAGEFHAMPKAAYRDGCAWPVSHRWTLPADIASGFYRVVSTCDLGNGSQFVQHHFFVVTPTDSKPAKNRFLLILPTSTWLAYNDWGGANYYDGIDGATGKQFSPVLSIERPWTRGLVWLPPGAPRLCDTPKRRPLEAPRYPTKEWAFTNGFAQYYASAGWAQFDRHFAVWAEREGYDFDIITQTDLHYRPGILSRYGTGVIVGHDEYWTREMRDTVDAFVEAGGKMARFAGNFLWQIRFENDGRQQVCYKARAFEEDPVRNTANKHLLTCGWEDPAVAHPGATTFGVNGMRGVYASWGGFAPRGSRGFTVYRPKHWAFDHTDTHYGDILGEDAGIFAYEVDGLDYTFRQGLPYPTHEDGAPQGVEILAMGPAVYVEDEYAGEGFRYYLRDSGLANKAKRLSGSTSPEALQKHRYGSGMIVSMPRGKGEVFTAGSCEWVMGLARNEFYTEQVTRNVLNRFLGD
;
A
#
# COMPACT_ATOMS: atom_id res chain seq x y z
N MET A 1 17.76 -19.24 -12.25
CA MET A 1 17.88 -18.72 -13.63
C MET A 1 16.91 -19.53 -14.47
N ASN A 2 15.75 -18.96 -14.80
CA ASN A 2 14.60 -19.72 -15.31
C ASN A 2 14.66 -19.83 -16.84
N ILE A 3 15.50 -20.71 -17.36
CA ILE A 3 15.46 -21.09 -18.78
C ILE A 3 14.55 -22.32 -18.87
N HIS A 4 13.28 -22.09 -19.17
CA HIS A 4 12.34 -23.16 -19.54
C HIS A 4 12.32 -23.32 -21.06
N ASP A 5 12.01 -24.52 -21.54
CA ASP A 5 11.79 -24.75 -22.97
C ASP A 5 10.68 -23.83 -23.49
N ARG A 6 10.94 -23.17 -24.61
CA ARG A 6 9.96 -22.28 -25.24
C ARG A 6 8.78 -23.09 -25.76
N ARG A 7 7.61 -22.94 -25.13
CA ARG A 7 6.35 -23.52 -25.63
C ARG A 7 5.84 -22.70 -26.82
N THR A 8 5.43 -23.37 -27.89
CA THR A 8 4.70 -22.75 -29.01
C THR A 8 3.22 -22.75 -28.70
N THR A 9 2.58 -21.58 -28.68
CA THR A 9 1.15 -21.41 -28.44
C THR A 9 0.53 -20.51 -29.50
N VAL A 10 -0.71 -20.79 -29.92
CA VAL A 10 -1.49 -19.87 -30.76
C VAL A 10 -1.85 -18.64 -29.93
N MET A 11 -1.54 -17.45 -30.44
CA MET A 11 -1.95 -16.18 -29.81
C MET A 11 -3.29 -15.74 -30.40
N HIS A 12 -4.29 -15.58 -29.54
CA HIS A 12 -5.59 -15.03 -29.90
C HIS A 12 -5.63 -13.54 -29.50
N PRO A 13 -5.99 -12.61 -30.40
CA PRO A 13 -5.96 -11.17 -30.13
C PRO A 13 -6.81 -10.70 -28.93
N ASP A 14 -7.83 -11.46 -28.57
CA ASP A 14 -8.73 -11.23 -27.43
C ASP A 14 -8.21 -11.80 -26.09
N ASN A 15 -7.12 -12.57 -26.10
CA ASN A 15 -6.47 -13.11 -24.90
C ASN A 15 -5.33 -12.20 -24.39
N ALA A 16 -5.53 -10.89 -24.44
CA ALA A 16 -4.55 -9.93 -23.98
C ALA A 16 -4.65 -9.66 -22.46
N TRP A 17 -3.54 -9.28 -21.83
CA TRP A 17 -3.49 -8.99 -20.38
C TRP A 17 -4.50 -7.92 -19.95
N HIS A 18 -4.85 -6.96 -20.81
CA HIS A 18 -5.81 -5.90 -20.49
C HIS A 18 -7.29 -6.37 -20.52
N LEU A 19 -7.55 -7.60 -20.95
CA LEU A 19 -8.89 -8.20 -21.07
C LEU A 19 -9.11 -9.38 -20.11
N SER A 20 -8.12 -9.70 -19.29
CA SER A 20 -8.16 -10.86 -18.40
C SER A 20 -7.75 -10.50 -16.98
N HIS A 21 -8.42 -11.13 -16.02
CA HIS A 21 -7.94 -11.23 -14.65
C HIS A 21 -6.95 -12.40 -14.58
N TRP A 22 -5.74 -12.16 -14.09
CA TRP A 22 -4.77 -13.22 -13.80
C TRP A 22 -4.26 -13.08 -12.38
N TYR A 23 -3.99 -14.22 -11.75
CA TYR A 23 -3.55 -14.28 -10.37
C TYR A 23 -2.56 -15.43 -10.19
N GLU A 24 -1.82 -15.38 -9.09
CA GLU A 24 -0.92 -16.47 -8.71
C GLU A 24 -1.67 -17.56 -7.93
N ALA A 25 -1.40 -18.82 -8.27
CA ALA A 25 -1.86 -20.01 -7.56
C ALA A 25 -0.85 -21.16 -7.79
N PRO A 26 -0.77 -22.15 -6.89
CA PRO A 26 0.06 -23.33 -7.10
C PRO A 26 -0.39 -24.10 -8.34
N ALA A 27 0.56 -24.72 -9.04
CA ALA A 27 0.26 -25.59 -10.17
C ALA A 27 -0.43 -26.89 -9.73
N GLU A 28 -0.11 -27.37 -8.52
CA GLU A 28 -0.58 -28.65 -7.94
C GLU A 28 -0.25 -29.88 -8.80
N ASP A 29 0.71 -29.75 -9.72
CA ASP A 29 1.21 -30.84 -10.54
C ASP A 29 2.38 -31.53 -9.81
N PRO A 30 2.26 -32.82 -9.42
CA PRO A 30 3.35 -33.55 -8.79
C PRO A 30 4.65 -33.61 -9.61
N ALA A 31 4.59 -33.36 -10.92
CA ALA A 31 5.75 -33.30 -11.79
C ALA A 31 6.46 -31.94 -11.79
N VAL A 32 5.86 -30.90 -11.21
CA VAL A 32 6.42 -29.54 -11.13
C VAL A 32 6.79 -29.24 -9.68
N PRO A 33 8.08 -29.25 -9.31
CA PRO A 33 8.51 -28.92 -7.96
C PRO A 33 8.16 -27.47 -7.60
N GLU A 34 7.36 -27.28 -6.56
CA GLU A 34 7.00 -25.97 -6.02
C GLU A 34 6.89 -26.02 -4.50
N VAL A 35 6.96 -24.85 -3.87
CA VAL A 35 6.71 -24.68 -2.43
C VAL A 35 6.09 -23.33 -2.14
N TYR A 36 4.94 -23.33 -1.49
CA TYR A 36 4.28 -22.13 -1.02
C TYR A 36 4.23 -22.13 0.50
N THR A 37 4.48 -20.97 1.12
CA THR A 37 4.53 -20.82 2.58
C THR A 37 3.81 -19.56 3.04
N TYR A 38 3.12 -19.65 4.17
CA TYR A 38 2.57 -18.53 4.92
C TYR A 38 2.70 -18.78 6.44
N THR A 39 2.30 -17.82 7.25
CA THR A 39 2.31 -17.92 8.72
C THR A 39 0.94 -17.54 9.29
N ASP A 40 0.66 -17.96 10.53
CA ASP A 40 -0.62 -17.75 11.22
C ASP A 40 -0.84 -16.30 11.68
N ALA A 41 0.24 -15.55 11.87
CA ALA A 41 0.22 -14.10 12.03
C ALA A 41 1.26 -13.43 11.13
N ILE A 42 1.10 -12.12 10.90
CA ILE A 42 2.05 -11.28 10.15
C ILE A 42 2.96 -10.45 11.06
N SER A 43 2.78 -10.52 12.38
CA SER A 43 3.64 -9.89 13.38
C SER A 43 3.82 -10.77 14.62
N TYR A 44 5.02 -10.73 15.21
CA TYR A 44 5.41 -11.52 16.37
C TYR A 44 6.22 -10.67 17.35
N ALA A 45 6.15 -11.00 18.64
CA ALA A 45 7.07 -10.46 19.63
C ALA A 45 8.32 -11.36 19.75
N PRO A 46 9.49 -10.81 20.11
CA PRO A 46 10.64 -11.60 20.54
C PRO A 46 10.26 -12.72 21.52
N GLY A 47 10.87 -13.90 21.37
CA GLY A 47 10.54 -15.09 22.17
C GLY A 47 9.29 -15.86 21.72
N HIS A 48 8.44 -15.31 20.84
CA HIS A 48 7.28 -16.04 20.32
C HIS A 48 7.70 -17.06 19.24
N GLU A 49 6.88 -18.10 19.06
CA GLU A 49 7.04 -19.07 17.99
C GLU A 49 6.36 -18.59 16.70
N VAL A 50 7.09 -18.60 15.59
CA VAL A 50 6.57 -18.46 14.24
C VAL A 50 6.26 -19.85 13.70
N ARG A 51 5.03 -20.06 13.23
CA ARG A 51 4.59 -21.32 12.62
C ARG A 51 4.46 -21.13 11.11
N PHE A 52 5.25 -21.89 10.36
CA PHE A 52 5.23 -21.86 8.91
C PHE A 52 4.32 -22.97 8.40
N HIS A 53 3.28 -22.58 7.68
CA HIS A 53 2.33 -23.46 7.02
C HIS A 53 2.69 -23.55 5.54
N SER A 54 2.83 -24.77 5.01
CA SER A 54 3.32 -24.97 3.65
C SER A 54 2.62 -26.11 2.92
N SER A 55 2.64 -26.03 1.60
CA SER A 55 2.36 -27.13 0.67
C SER A 55 3.50 -27.19 -0.34
N SER A 56 3.98 -28.39 -0.62
CA SER A 56 5.07 -28.60 -1.58
C SER A 56 4.90 -29.91 -2.35
N THR A 57 5.09 -29.83 -3.67
CA THR A 57 5.21 -31.00 -4.55
C THR A 57 6.66 -31.50 -4.64
N ALA A 58 7.64 -30.66 -4.25
CA ALA A 58 9.03 -31.06 -4.19
C ALA A 58 9.27 -32.00 -3.01
N PRO A 59 10.13 -33.03 -3.12
CA PRO A 59 10.40 -33.94 -2.01
C PRO A 59 11.09 -33.25 -0.84
N ARG A 60 11.88 -32.21 -1.12
CA ARG A 60 12.56 -31.38 -0.14
C ARG A 60 12.64 -29.93 -0.58
N TRP A 61 12.68 -29.04 0.40
CA TRP A 61 12.80 -27.61 0.18
C TRP A 61 13.58 -26.94 1.32
N THR A 62 13.94 -25.68 1.13
CA THR A 62 14.71 -24.86 2.07
C THR A 62 13.93 -23.60 2.43
N LEU A 63 13.96 -23.24 3.71
CA LEU A 63 13.42 -21.99 4.25
C LEU A 63 14.55 -21.13 4.80
N GLN A 64 14.64 -19.88 4.35
CA GLN A 64 15.52 -18.87 4.92
C GLN A 64 14.72 -17.67 5.38
N VAL A 65 15.07 -17.11 6.53
CA VAL A 65 14.50 -15.87 7.05
C VAL A 65 15.58 -14.82 7.15
N TRP A 66 15.36 -13.68 6.49
CA TRP A 66 16.29 -12.57 6.41
C TRP A 66 15.69 -11.33 7.06
N ARG A 67 16.39 -10.70 8.01
CA ARG A 67 16.06 -9.32 8.40
C ARG A 67 16.42 -8.42 7.22
N ASP A 68 15.43 -7.87 6.54
CA ASP A 68 15.63 -7.00 5.38
C ASP A 68 15.83 -5.54 5.82
N GLY A 69 16.48 -4.76 4.95
CA GLY A 69 16.92 -3.38 5.21
C GLY A 69 18.03 -2.99 4.24
N LEU A 70 18.80 -1.97 4.59
CA LEU A 70 19.99 -1.51 3.88
C LEU A 70 21.04 -2.62 3.75
N LYS A 71 21.24 -3.40 4.82
CA LYS A 71 22.13 -4.55 4.86
C LYS A 71 21.39 -5.80 5.35
N PRO A 72 20.76 -6.56 4.44
CA PRO A 72 20.01 -7.75 4.82
C PRO A 72 20.91 -8.78 5.52
N THR A 73 20.40 -9.40 6.58
CA THR A 73 21.13 -10.42 7.35
C THR A 73 20.29 -11.69 7.49
N LEU A 74 20.93 -12.85 7.36
CA LEU A 74 20.27 -14.14 7.55
C LEU A 74 20.04 -14.36 9.05
N ALA A 75 18.79 -14.45 9.46
CA ALA A 75 18.38 -14.65 10.85
C ALA A 75 18.07 -16.12 11.17
N HIS A 76 17.57 -16.88 10.20
CA HIS A 76 17.24 -18.29 10.36
C HIS A 76 17.34 -19.06 9.05
N GLU A 77 17.76 -20.33 9.12
CA GLU A 77 17.81 -21.23 7.97
C GLU A 77 17.39 -22.65 8.39
N ALA A 78 16.53 -23.27 7.59
CA ALA A 78 16.18 -24.68 7.69
C ALA A 78 16.25 -25.31 6.30
N LYS A 79 17.13 -26.31 6.16
CA LYS A 79 17.35 -27.07 4.91
C LYS A 79 16.70 -28.44 4.99
N ASP A 80 16.53 -29.06 3.83
CA ASP A 80 16.02 -30.42 3.70
C ASP A 80 14.68 -30.65 4.41
N ILE A 81 13.83 -29.62 4.50
CA ILE A 81 12.48 -29.76 5.04
C ILE A 81 11.72 -30.71 4.12
N ALA A 82 11.09 -31.74 4.70
CA ALA A 82 10.27 -32.68 3.95
C ALA A 82 9.12 -31.93 3.26
N GLY A 83 8.96 -32.14 1.96
CA GLY A 83 7.82 -31.60 1.24
C GLY A 83 6.62 -32.52 1.35
N GLU A 84 5.48 -31.93 1.73
CA GLU A 84 4.19 -32.60 1.77
C GLU A 84 3.20 -31.78 0.94
N PHE A 85 2.53 -32.45 0.01
CA PHE A 85 1.55 -31.80 -0.85
C PHE A 85 0.19 -31.72 -0.15
N HIS A 86 -0.35 -30.51 -0.10
CA HIS A 86 -1.71 -30.22 0.34
C HIS A 86 -2.38 -29.34 -0.72
N ALA A 87 -3.50 -29.82 -1.26
CA ALA A 87 -4.26 -29.05 -2.24
C ALA A 87 -4.74 -27.71 -1.65
N MET A 88 -4.71 -26.67 -2.46
CA MET A 88 -5.25 -25.35 -2.18
C MET A 88 -6.78 -25.42 -2.18
N PRO A 89 -7.45 -24.98 -1.11
CA PRO A 89 -8.89 -24.81 -1.12
C PRO A 89 -9.33 -23.79 -2.19
N LYS A 90 -10.46 -24.04 -2.86
CA LYS A 90 -10.99 -23.15 -3.93
C LYS A 90 -11.19 -21.69 -3.51
N ALA A 91 -11.44 -21.46 -2.22
CA ALA A 91 -11.66 -20.13 -1.64
C ALA A 91 -10.54 -19.75 -0.65
N ALA A 92 -9.31 -20.23 -0.86
CA ALA A 92 -8.17 -19.92 0.00
C ALA A 92 -7.96 -18.41 0.20
N TYR A 93 -8.31 -17.58 -0.80
CA TYR A 93 -8.28 -16.12 -0.69
C TYR A 93 -9.13 -15.58 0.46
N ARG A 94 -10.24 -16.24 0.80
CA ARG A 94 -11.22 -15.83 1.81
C ARG A 94 -11.11 -16.64 3.09
N ASP A 95 -10.99 -17.95 2.96
CA ASP A 95 -11.13 -18.91 4.06
C ASP A 95 -9.77 -19.40 4.58
N GLY A 96 -8.67 -19.03 3.91
CA GLY A 96 -7.32 -19.53 4.20
C GLY A 96 -7.05 -20.91 3.58
N CYS A 97 -5.78 -21.31 3.58
CA CYS A 97 -5.34 -22.58 3.01
C CYS A 97 -5.55 -23.77 3.95
N ALA A 98 -5.53 -23.53 5.27
CA ALA A 98 -5.56 -24.57 6.31
C ALA A 98 -4.49 -25.67 6.13
N TRP A 99 -3.35 -25.33 5.52
CA TRP A 99 -2.22 -26.27 5.39
C TRP A 99 -1.60 -26.56 6.76
N PRO A 100 -1.02 -27.74 7.00
CA PRO A 100 -0.37 -28.05 8.25
C PRO A 100 0.92 -27.26 8.44
N VAL A 101 1.38 -27.19 9.70
CA VAL A 101 2.66 -26.57 10.05
C VAL A 101 3.80 -27.49 9.59
N SER A 102 4.61 -27.01 8.65
CA SER A 102 5.77 -27.71 8.10
C SER A 102 7.06 -27.40 8.86
N HIS A 103 7.16 -26.20 9.44
CA HIS A 103 8.33 -25.74 10.19
C HIS A 103 7.96 -24.77 11.32
N ARG A 104 8.76 -24.75 12.39
CA ARG A 104 8.59 -23.86 13.55
C ARG A 104 9.90 -23.17 13.87
N TRP A 105 9.83 -21.90 14.26
CA TRP A 105 10.98 -21.16 14.75
C TRP A 105 10.60 -20.30 15.95
N THR A 106 11.18 -20.59 17.12
CA THR A 106 11.12 -19.70 18.27
C THR A 106 12.08 -18.54 18.06
N LEU A 107 11.53 -17.33 17.99
CA LEU A 107 12.33 -16.12 17.82
C LEU A 107 13.26 -15.93 19.03
N PRO A 108 14.56 -15.63 18.83
CA PRO A 108 15.45 -15.26 19.93
C PRO A 108 14.86 -14.12 20.76
N ALA A 109 15.13 -14.10 22.06
CA ALA A 109 14.58 -13.07 22.95
C ALA A 109 15.17 -11.67 22.68
N ASP A 110 16.35 -11.60 22.08
CA ASP A 110 17.12 -10.41 21.72
C ASP A 110 17.02 -10.03 20.23
N ILE A 111 16.16 -10.71 19.48
CA ILE A 111 15.96 -10.43 18.06
C ILE A 111 15.45 -9.00 17.86
N ALA A 112 16.11 -8.26 16.97
CA ALA A 112 15.78 -6.87 16.72
C ALA A 112 14.41 -6.71 16.05
N SER A 113 13.70 -5.63 16.37
CA SER A 113 12.53 -5.23 15.59
C SER A 113 12.90 -5.03 14.12
N GLY A 114 11.97 -5.35 13.22
CA GLY A 114 12.15 -5.12 11.81
C GLY A 114 11.27 -5.98 10.91
N PHE A 115 11.48 -5.83 9.61
CA PHE A 115 10.85 -6.64 8.59
C PHE A 115 11.68 -7.91 8.31
N TYR A 116 11.06 -9.08 8.44
CA TYR A 116 11.70 -10.37 8.22
C TYR A 116 11.11 -11.02 6.97
N ARG A 117 11.92 -11.05 5.91
CA ARG A 117 11.59 -11.68 4.64
C ARG A 117 11.88 -13.18 4.72
N VAL A 118 10.87 -13.98 4.42
CA VAL A 118 10.94 -15.44 4.33
C VAL A 118 11.12 -15.82 2.86
N VAL A 119 12.07 -16.70 2.58
CA VAL A 119 12.38 -17.20 1.24
C VAL A 119 12.30 -18.73 1.29
N SER A 120 11.33 -19.29 0.57
CA SER A 120 11.15 -20.73 0.41
C SER A 120 11.63 -21.15 -0.97
N THR A 121 12.52 -22.14 -1.05
CA THR A 121 13.10 -22.61 -2.32
C THR A 121 13.10 -24.13 -2.46
N CYS A 122 12.89 -24.61 -3.69
CA CYS A 122 13.09 -26.02 -4.03
C CYS A 122 13.72 -26.18 -5.43
N ASP A 123 14.41 -27.29 -5.66
CA ASP A 123 15.10 -27.58 -6.92
C ASP A 123 14.09 -28.00 -7.99
N LEU A 124 14.23 -27.46 -9.21
CA LEU A 124 13.42 -27.80 -10.38
C LEU A 124 13.98 -28.97 -11.20
N GLY A 125 15.10 -29.58 -10.77
CA GLY A 125 15.73 -30.74 -11.40
C GLY A 125 16.60 -30.40 -12.62
N ASN A 126 16.72 -29.11 -12.97
CA ASN A 126 17.48 -28.61 -14.12
C ASN A 126 18.55 -27.58 -13.74
N GLY A 127 18.92 -27.51 -12.46
CA GLY A 127 19.86 -26.52 -11.93
C GLY A 127 19.25 -25.13 -11.67
N SER A 128 17.92 -24.98 -11.84
CA SER A 128 17.17 -23.80 -11.42
C SER A 128 16.30 -24.10 -10.20
N GLN A 129 15.78 -23.05 -9.57
CA GLN A 129 15.02 -23.16 -8.32
C GLN A 129 13.68 -22.45 -8.45
N PHE A 130 12.65 -23.06 -7.87
CA PHE A 130 11.43 -22.36 -7.50
C PHE A 130 11.71 -21.48 -6.30
N VAL A 131 11.13 -20.27 -6.27
CA VAL A 131 11.33 -19.31 -5.16
C VAL A 131 10.01 -18.64 -4.82
N GLN A 132 9.59 -18.75 -3.57
CA GLN A 132 8.45 -18.02 -3.01
C GLN A 132 8.91 -17.10 -1.88
N HIS A 133 8.26 -15.94 -1.78
CA HIS A 133 8.53 -14.95 -0.76
C HIS A 133 7.32 -14.78 0.15
N HIS A 134 7.57 -14.80 1.45
CA HIS A 134 6.63 -14.48 2.52
C HIS A 134 7.28 -13.46 3.47
N PHE A 135 6.54 -12.94 4.45
CA PHE A 135 7.11 -12.06 5.46
C PHE A 135 6.43 -12.19 6.82
N PHE A 136 7.11 -11.71 7.84
CA PHE A 136 6.49 -11.26 9.07
C PHE A 136 7.29 -10.10 9.65
N VAL A 137 6.71 -9.40 10.63
CA VAL A 137 7.37 -8.32 11.37
C VAL A 137 7.70 -8.81 12.77
N VAL A 138 8.89 -8.46 13.25
CA VAL A 138 9.21 -8.55 14.69
C VAL A 138 8.91 -7.20 15.32
N THR A 139 7.97 -7.20 16.26
CA THR A 139 7.55 -6.00 17.01
C THR A 139 8.59 -5.61 18.07
N PRO A 140 8.67 -4.32 18.43
CA PRO A 140 9.55 -3.86 19.50
C PRO A 140 9.04 -4.27 20.88
N THR A 141 9.98 -4.60 21.79
CA THR A 141 9.68 -4.94 23.19
C THR A 141 9.87 -3.77 24.15
N ASP A 142 10.62 -2.75 23.74
CA ASP A 142 10.99 -1.64 24.62
C ASP A 142 9.74 -0.90 25.10
N SER A 143 9.60 -0.81 26.42
CA SER A 143 8.50 -0.06 27.05
C SER A 143 8.74 1.46 26.98
N LYS A 144 10.00 1.87 26.79
CA LYS A 144 10.46 3.25 26.63
C LYS A 144 11.59 3.29 25.60
N PRO A 145 11.26 3.29 24.30
CA PRO A 145 12.22 3.51 23.22
C PRO A 145 13.04 4.78 23.43
N ALA A 146 14.22 4.83 22.81
CA ALA A 146 15.02 6.06 22.78
C ALA A 146 14.22 7.19 22.11
N LYS A 147 14.38 8.42 22.60
CA LYS A 147 13.60 9.57 22.11
C LYS A 147 13.82 9.88 20.62
N ASN A 148 15.00 9.57 20.11
CA ASN A 148 15.41 9.75 18.72
C ASN A 148 15.00 8.58 17.80
N ARG A 149 14.12 7.68 18.27
CA ARG A 149 13.60 6.56 17.50
C ARG A 149 12.14 6.78 17.13
N PHE A 150 11.79 6.59 15.86
CA PHE A 150 10.39 6.62 15.42
C PHE A 150 9.82 5.19 15.25
N LEU A 151 8.50 5.09 15.21
CA LEU A 151 7.78 3.84 14.92
C LEU A 151 7.26 3.86 13.48
N LEU A 152 7.78 2.98 12.62
CA LEU A 152 7.29 2.79 11.26
C LEU A 152 6.10 1.82 11.26
N ILE A 153 4.97 2.26 10.71
CA ILE A 153 3.72 1.50 10.64
C ILE A 153 3.52 1.02 9.20
N LEU A 154 3.63 -0.28 8.98
CA LEU A 154 3.45 -0.86 7.64
C LEU A 154 1.97 -0.99 7.28
N PRO A 155 1.56 -0.60 6.05
CA PRO A 155 0.18 -0.65 5.58
C PRO A 155 -0.21 -2.06 5.13
N THR A 156 -0.06 -3.05 6.02
CA THR A 156 -0.27 -4.48 5.72
C THR A 156 -1.70 -4.80 5.30
N SER A 157 -2.69 -4.00 5.71
CA SER A 157 -4.08 -4.16 5.28
C SER A 157 -4.26 -3.82 3.79
N THR A 158 -3.53 -2.81 3.32
CA THR A 158 -3.46 -2.47 1.90
C THR A 158 -2.76 -3.56 1.12
N TRP A 159 -1.67 -4.12 1.66
CA TRP A 159 -1.00 -5.23 0.99
C TRP A 159 -1.93 -6.42 0.81
N LEU A 160 -2.72 -6.77 1.85
CA LEU A 160 -3.68 -7.86 1.76
C LEU A 160 -4.79 -7.57 0.73
N ALA A 161 -5.26 -6.32 0.65
CA ALA A 161 -6.25 -5.88 -0.32
C ALA A 161 -5.80 -6.06 -1.78
N TYR A 162 -4.49 -6.03 -2.03
CA TYR A 162 -3.87 -6.26 -3.33
C TYR A 162 -3.33 -7.69 -3.53
N ASN A 163 -3.32 -8.53 -2.49
CA ASN A 163 -2.89 -9.91 -2.60
C ASN A 163 -3.93 -10.76 -3.35
N ASP A 164 -3.67 -10.99 -4.64
CA ASP A 164 -4.51 -11.80 -5.54
C ASP A 164 -4.23 -13.32 -5.44
N TRP A 165 -3.25 -13.73 -4.61
CA TRP A 165 -2.90 -15.14 -4.47
C TRP A 165 -4.12 -15.99 -4.11
N GLY A 166 -4.33 -17.06 -4.87
CA GLY A 166 -5.43 -18.00 -4.69
C GLY A 166 -6.74 -17.56 -5.34
N GLY A 167 -6.81 -16.42 -6.03
CA GLY A 167 -7.88 -16.14 -6.99
C GLY A 167 -8.56 -14.78 -6.91
N ALA A 168 -8.62 -14.16 -5.74
CA ALA A 168 -9.34 -12.90 -5.55
C ALA A 168 -8.66 -11.97 -4.54
N ASN A 169 -8.91 -10.67 -4.72
CA ASN A 169 -8.53 -9.58 -3.82
C ASN A 169 -9.69 -8.56 -3.72
N TYR A 170 -9.43 -7.29 -3.39
CA TYR A 170 -10.44 -6.22 -3.28
C TYR A 170 -10.72 -5.43 -4.57
N TYR A 171 -10.15 -5.86 -5.70
CA TYR A 171 -10.30 -5.19 -7.00
C TYR A 171 -10.86 -6.13 -8.05
N ASP A 172 -10.36 -7.36 -8.10
CA ASP A 172 -10.79 -8.37 -9.05
C ASP A 172 -10.73 -9.76 -8.42
N GLY A 173 -11.39 -10.72 -9.05
CA GLY A 173 -11.38 -12.07 -8.53
C GLY A 173 -12.36 -13.04 -9.15
N ILE A 174 -12.26 -14.26 -8.64
CA ILE A 174 -13.13 -15.40 -8.97
C ILE A 174 -14.26 -15.60 -7.95
N ASP A 175 -14.61 -14.58 -7.16
CA ASP A 175 -15.69 -14.66 -6.17
C ASP A 175 -17.07 -14.37 -6.80
N GLY A 176 -18.11 -14.61 -6.02
CA GLY A 176 -19.50 -14.39 -6.39
C GLY A 176 -20.06 -15.47 -7.34
N ALA A 177 -21.38 -15.42 -7.58
CA ALA A 177 -22.09 -16.45 -8.34
C ALA A 177 -21.60 -16.62 -9.78
N THR A 178 -21.02 -15.57 -10.37
CA THR A 178 -20.47 -15.59 -11.74
C THR A 178 -18.98 -15.92 -11.79
N GLY A 179 -18.28 -16.01 -10.65
CA GLY A 179 -16.84 -16.22 -10.59
C GLY A 179 -16.03 -15.08 -11.24
N LYS A 180 -16.51 -13.84 -11.12
CA LYS A 180 -15.94 -12.64 -11.78
C LYS A 180 -16.06 -11.40 -10.88
N GLN A 181 -16.00 -11.60 -9.57
CA GLN A 181 -16.10 -10.53 -8.59
C GLN A 181 -14.91 -10.58 -7.66
N PHE A 182 -14.49 -9.39 -7.20
CA PHE A 182 -13.63 -9.27 -6.05
C PHE A 182 -14.30 -9.85 -4.80
N SER A 183 -13.51 -10.30 -3.84
CA SER A 183 -14.05 -10.83 -2.58
C SER A 183 -14.10 -9.76 -1.50
N PRO A 184 -15.24 -9.52 -0.82
CA PRO A 184 -15.29 -8.56 0.28
C PRO A 184 -14.57 -9.05 1.55
N VAL A 185 -14.16 -10.32 1.60
CA VAL A 185 -13.48 -10.93 2.75
C VAL A 185 -12.19 -11.59 2.30
N LEU A 186 -11.08 -11.25 2.93
CA LEU A 186 -9.76 -11.80 2.59
C LEU A 186 -9.07 -12.36 3.85
N SER A 187 -8.43 -13.51 3.71
CA SER A 187 -7.66 -14.15 4.79
C SER A 187 -6.16 -13.83 4.68
N ILE A 188 -5.49 -13.69 5.83
CA ILE A 188 -4.02 -13.67 5.91
C ILE A 188 -3.41 -15.08 5.92
N GLU A 189 -4.22 -16.12 6.16
CA GLU A 189 -3.77 -17.51 6.26
C GLU A 189 -3.61 -18.14 4.87
N ARG A 190 -2.91 -17.42 3.99
CA ARG A 190 -2.58 -17.80 2.61
C ARG A 190 -1.23 -17.17 2.22
N PRO A 191 -0.52 -17.75 1.24
CA PRO A 191 0.68 -17.13 0.68
C PRO A 191 0.44 -15.73 0.09
N TRP A 192 1.55 -14.99 -0.02
CA TRP A 192 1.57 -13.66 -0.64
C TRP A 192 1.98 -13.77 -2.10
N THR A 193 1.23 -13.07 -2.95
CA THR A 193 1.50 -13.03 -4.39
C THR A 193 2.86 -12.39 -4.70
N ARG A 194 3.49 -12.88 -5.76
CA ARG A 194 4.84 -12.51 -6.15
C ARG A 194 4.92 -11.02 -6.49
N GLY A 195 5.89 -10.36 -5.86
CA GLY A 195 6.22 -8.96 -6.10
C GLY A 195 5.79 -8.01 -4.98
N LEU A 196 4.89 -8.40 -4.07
CA LEU A 196 4.56 -7.58 -2.90
C LEU A 196 5.73 -7.52 -1.90
N VAL A 197 6.39 -8.66 -1.67
CA VAL A 197 7.47 -8.79 -0.67
C VAL A 197 8.87 -8.54 -1.28
N TRP A 198 9.09 -8.95 -2.52
CA TRP A 198 10.38 -8.78 -3.20
C TRP A 198 10.22 -8.57 -4.70
N LEU A 199 11.04 -7.66 -5.25
CA LEU A 199 11.16 -7.41 -6.68
C LEU A 199 12.63 -7.44 -7.12
N PRO A 200 12.92 -7.92 -8.34
CA PRO A 200 14.23 -7.77 -8.92
C PRO A 200 14.54 -6.30 -9.24
N PRO A 201 15.82 -5.88 -9.22
CA PRO A 201 16.21 -4.57 -9.72
C PRO A 201 15.69 -4.33 -11.14
N GLY A 202 15.13 -3.15 -11.39
CA GLY A 202 14.58 -2.78 -12.70
C GLY A 202 13.16 -3.28 -12.99
N ALA A 203 12.49 -3.94 -12.03
CA ALA A 203 11.04 -4.14 -12.12
C ALA A 203 10.34 -2.77 -12.29
N PRO A 204 9.46 -2.60 -13.30
CA PRO A 204 8.82 -1.32 -13.55
C PRO A 204 7.97 -0.84 -12.38
N ARG A 205 7.95 0.47 -12.14
CA ARG A 205 6.92 1.08 -11.29
C ARG A 205 5.71 1.51 -12.09
N LEU A 206 4.60 1.73 -11.38
CA LEU A 206 3.35 2.16 -11.97
C LEU A 206 3.48 3.47 -12.77
N CYS A 207 4.33 4.38 -12.29
CA CYS A 207 4.52 5.73 -12.83
C CYS A 207 5.87 5.96 -13.52
N ASP A 208 6.58 4.88 -13.85
CA ASP A 208 7.84 4.90 -14.60
C ASP A 208 7.65 5.16 -16.10
N THR A 209 6.43 5.48 -16.55
CA THR A 209 6.19 5.84 -17.94
C THR A 209 6.82 7.20 -18.26
N PRO A 210 7.61 7.31 -19.36
CA PRO A 210 8.05 8.59 -19.90
C PRO A 210 6.87 9.53 -20.11
N LYS A 211 7.10 10.85 -20.06
CA LYS A 211 6.05 11.83 -20.39
C LYS A 211 5.51 11.51 -21.79
N ARG A 212 4.22 11.18 -21.86
CA ARG A 212 3.54 10.75 -23.09
C ARG A 212 3.45 11.90 -24.10
N ARG A 213 3.91 11.70 -25.34
CA ARG A 213 3.75 12.72 -26.39
C ARG A 213 2.27 12.88 -26.77
N PRO A 214 1.87 14.01 -27.38
CA PRO A 214 0.50 14.19 -27.84
C PRO A 214 0.04 13.01 -28.71
N LEU A 215 -1.18 12.51 -28.44
CA LEU A 215 -1.86 11.44 -29.19
C LEU A 215 -1.16 10.06 -29.20
N GLU A 216 -0.15 9.84 -28.36
CA GLU A 216 0.35 8.47 -28.16
C GLU A 216 -0.60 7.64 -27.30
N ALA A 217 -0.73 6.36 -27.65
CA ALA A 217 -1.49 5.40 -26.86
C ALA A 217 -0.87 5.24 -25.45
N PRO A 218 -1.69 5.14 -24.38
CA PRO A 218 -1.17 4.85 -23.05
C PRO A 218 -0.55 3.45 -23.00
N ARG A 219 0.44 3.29 -22.11
CA ARG A 219 1.08 2.00 -21.82
C ARG A 219 1.05 1.73 -20.33
N TYR A 220 1.13 0.45 -19.97
CA TYR A 220 1.12 -0.01 -18.58
C TYR A 220 2.29 -0.98 -18.36
N PRO A 221 3.53 -0.46 -18.27
CA PRO A 221 4.74 -1.28 -18.22
C PRO A 221 4.74 -2.30 -17.10
N THR A 222 4.11 -1.98 -15.96
CA THR A 222 3.97 -2.91 -14.83
C THR A 222 3.17 -4.15 -15.22
N LYS A 223 2.01 -3.98 -15.85
CA LYS A 223 1.13 -5.07 -16.28
C LYS A 223 1.78 -5.89 -17.40
N GLU A 224 2.35 -5.21 -18.39
CA GLU A 224 3.12 -5.82 -19.49
C GLU A 224 4.26 -6.71 -18.94
N TRP A 225 5.04 -6.16 -18.00
CA TRP A 225 6.17 -6.86 -17.39
C TRP A 225 5.72 -8.00 -16.46
N ALA A 226 4.68 -7.78 -15.65
CA ALA A 226 4.16 -8.80 -14.74
C ALA A 226 3.73 -10.06 -15.48
N PHE A 227 2.89 -9.87 -16.50
CA PHE A 227 2.36 -10.95 -17.31
C PHE A 227 3.49 -11.73 -18.01
N THR A 228 4.50 -11.02 -18.51
CA THR A 228 5.64 -11.65 -19.20
C THR A 228 6.60 -12.39 -18.27
N ASN A 229 6.75 -11.94 -17.02
CA ASN A 229 7.74 -12.47 -16.07
C ASN A 229 7.14 -13.37 -14.98
N GLY A 230 5.83 -13.66 -15.03
CA GLY A 230 5.13 -14.47 -14.05
C GLY A 230 5.05 -13.81 -12.68
N PHE A 231 4.58 -12.56 -12.64
CA PHE A 231 4.27 -11.82 -11.41
C PHE A 231 2.77 -11.50 -11.34
N ALA A 232 2.33 -11.21 -10.11
CA ALA A 232 0.97 -10.80 -9.81
C ALA A 232 0.52 -9.60 -10.64
N GLN A 233 -0.77 -9.53 -10.96
CA GLN A 233 -1.33 -8.38 -11.66
C GLN A 233 -1.12 -7.08 -10.88
N TYR A 234 -1.17 -7.16 -9.54
CA TYR A 234 -1.16 -6.01 -8.65
C TYR A 234 0.16 -5.76 -7.91
N TYR A 235 1.25 -6.40 -8.33
CA TYR A 235 2.53 -6.31 -7.59
C TYR A 235 3.03 -4.87 -7.39
N ALA A 236 2.76 -3.97 -8.35
CA ALA A 236 3.23 -2.59 -8.35
C ALA A 236 2.29 -1.63 -7.61
N SER A 237 1.20 -2.14 -7.03
CA SER A 237 0.18 -1.33 -6.36
C SER A 237 0.35 -1.30 -4.84
N ALA A 238 1.09 -2.23 -4.23
CA ALA A 238 1.32 -2.25 -2.79
C ALA A 238 2.58 -3.07 -2.45
N GLY A 239 2.91 -3.15 -1.16
CA GLY A 239 3.89 -4.08 -0.64
C GLY A 239 5.24 -3.46 -0.30
N TRP A 240 5.96 -4.17 0.58
CA TRP A 240 7.31 -3.84 1.03
C TRP A 240 8.26 -3.51 -0.12
N ALA A 241 8.28 -4.34 -1.16
CA ALA A 241 9.23 -4.21 -2.26
C ALA A 241 9.04 -2.92 -3.08
N GLN A 242 7.79 -2.52 -3.27
CA GLN A 242 7.42 -1.39 -4.11
C GLN A 242 7.48 -0.06 -3.36
N PHE A 243 7.22 -0.05 -2.05
CA PHE A 243 7.09 1.21 -1.30
C PHE A 243 7.98 1.25 -0.06
N ASP A 244 7.59 0.56 1.01
CA ASP A 244 8.10 0.75 2.37
C ASP A 244 9.61 0.51 2.49
N ARG A 245 10.14 -0.47 1.74
CA ARG A 245 11.56 -0.80 1.74
C ARG A 245 12.42 0.38 1.33
N HIS A 246 11.96 1.21 0.39
CA HIS A 246 12.72 2.37 -0.07
C HIS A 246 12.93 3.39 1.05
N PHE A 247 11.89 3.66 1.84
CA PHE A 247 11.99 4.53 3.01
C PHE A 247 12.88 3.91 4.09
N ALA A 248 12.69 2.62 4.42
CA ALA A 248 13.48 1.96 5.45
C ALA A 248 14.99 1.96 5.12
N VAL A 249 15.35 1.64 3.87
CA VAL A 249 16.74 1.67 3.39
C VAL A 249 17.32 3.09 3.42
N TRP A 250 16.52 4.10 3.03
CA TRP A 250 16.91 5.50 3.12
C TRP A 250 17.15 5.90 4.58
N ALA A 251 16.21 5.62 5.47
CA ALA A 251 16.29 6.00 6.89
C ALA A 251 17.51 5.39 7.58
N GLU A 252 17.79 4.10 7.36
CA GLU A 252 18.99 3.43 7.90
C GLU A 252 20.29 4.04 7.33
N ARG A 253 20.30 4.44 6.06
CA ARG A 253 21.46 5.07 5.41
C ARG A 253 21.73 6.47 5.96
N GLU A 254 20.67 7.22 6.27
CA GLU A 254 20.77 8.54 6.90
C GLU A 254 21.10 8.46 8.41
N GLY A 255 21.08 7.25 8.99
CA GLY A 255 21.43 7.02 10.40
C GLY A 255 20.27 7.16 11.37
N TYR A 256 19.02 7.14 10.90
CA TYR A 256 17.86 7.08 11.79
C TYR A 256 17.67 5.67 12.34
N ASP A 257 17.38 5.60 13.64
CA ASP A 257 16.90 4.39 14.29
C ASP A 257 15.37 4.35 14.23
N PHE A 258 14.81 3.16 13.99
CA PHE A 258 13.37 2.94 14.02
C PHE A 258 13.00 1.49 14.34
N ASP A 259 11.80 1.32 14.90
CA ASP A 259 11.15 0.02 15.04
C ASP A 259 10.02 -0.10 14.02
N ILE A 260 9.59 -1.33 13.73
CA ILE A 260 8.54 -1.62 12.74
C ILE A 260 7.38 -2.35 13.42
N ILE A 261 6.15 -1.92 13.09
CA ILE A 261 4.92 -2.64 13.41
C ILE A 261 4.03 -2.78 12.18
N THR A 262 3.05 -3.69 12.26
CA THR A 262 1.97 -3.83 11.28
C THR A 262 0.74 -3.04 11.73
N GLN A 263 -0.19 -2.79 10.80
CA GLN A 263 -1.50 -2.23 11.15
C GLN A 263 -2.30 -3.13 12.12
N THR A 264 -2.12 -4.44 12.09
CA THR A 264 -2.73 -5.37 13.06
C THR A 264 -2.26 -5.11 14.48
N ASP A 265 -0.97 -4.77 14.66
CA ASP A 265 -0.45 -4.35 15.97
C ASP A 265 -1.07 -3.04 16.42
N LEU A 266 -1.23 -2.08 15.51
CA LEU A 266 -1.87 -0.80 15.79
C LEU A 266 -3.33 -0.98 16.24
N HIS A 267 -4.07 -1.90 15.61
CA HIS A 267 -5.45 -2.24 15.95
C HIS A 267 -5.57 -2.92 17.33
N TYR A 268 -4.83 -4.01 17.56
CA TYR A 268 -5.01 -4.85 18.75
C TYR A 268 -4.15 -4.43 19.95
N ARG A 269 -3.11 -3.61 19.74
CA ARG A 269 -2.14 -3.20 20.76
C ARG A 269 -1.92 -1.68 20.72
N PRO A 270 -2.97 -0.86 20.87
CA PRO A 270 -2.89 0.59 20.67
C PRO A 270 -1.82 1.29 21.53
N GLY A 271 -1.54 0.76 22.72
CA GLY A 271 -0.49 1.26 23.61
C GLY A 271 0.96 1.06 23.12
N ILE A 272 1.17 0.49 21.92
CA ILE A 272 2.50 0.42 21.30
C ILE A 272 2.93 1.80 20.76
N LEU A 273 2.00 2.55 20.16
CA LEU A 273 2.30 3.84 19.54
C LEU A 273 2.62 4.92 20.59
N SER A 274 1.96 4.89 21.74
CA SER A 274 2.17 5.85 22.84
C SER A 274 3.54 5.76 23.52
N ARG A 275 4.34 4.74 23.20
CA ARG A 275 5.72 4.61 23.69
C ARG A 275 6.71 5.50 22.92
N TYR A 276 6.32 5.96 21.74
CA TYR A 276 7.15 6.76 20.85
C TYR A 276 6.73 8.23 20.88
N GLY A 277 7.62 9.12 20.47
CA GLY A 277 7.28 10.53 20.19
C GLY A 277 6.77 10.73 18.75
N THR A 278 7.16 9.84 17.85
CA THR A 278 6.92 9.97 16.41
C THR A 278 6.47 8.65 15.79
N GLY A 279 5.36 8.68 15.06
CA GLY A 279 4.92 7.60 14.17
C GLY A 279 5.09 8.00 12.70
N VAL A 280 5.44 7.02 11.86
CA VAL A 280 5.71 7.22 10.43
C VAL A 280 4.92 6.22 9.60
N ILE A 281 4.30 6.69 8.51
CA ILE A 281 3.62 5.88 7.49
C ILE A 281 4.11 6.34 6.12
N VAL A 282 4.35 5.41 5.20
CA VAL A 282 4.95 5.70 3.89
C VAL A 282 4.26 4.92 2.77
N GLY A 283 4.33 5.43 1.55
CA GLY A 283 3.87 4.70 0.38
C GLY A 283 2.35 4.64 0.26
N HIS A 284 1.78 3.44 0.31
CA HIS A 284 0.36 3.24 0.00
C HIS A 284 -0.41 2.64 1.18
N ASP A 285 -1.16 3.48 1.91
CA ASP A 285 -1.89 3.15 3.13
C ASP A 285 -3.41 3.35 2.99
N GLU A 286 -4.00 2.72 1.97
CA GLU A 286 -5.41 2.90 1.60
C GLU A 286 -6.44 2.27 2.54
N TYR A 287 -6.11 1.17 3.23
CA TYR A 287 -7.08 0.38 4.00
C TYR A 287 -6.81 0.46 5.51
N TRP A 288 -7.81 0.93 6.27
CA TRP A 288 -7.69 1.15 7.71
C TRP A 288 -8.95 0.74 8.47
N THR A 289 -8.81 0.19 9.67
CA THR A 289 -9.96 0.06 10.58
C THR A 289 -10.18 1.37 11.35
N ARG A 290 -11.37 1.53 11.95
CA ARG A 290 -11.65 2.67 12.83
C ARG A 290 -10.72 2.69 14.03
N GLU A 291 -10.48 1.54 14.66
CA GLU A 291 -9.65 1.40 15.86
C GLU A 291 -8.20 1.83 15.62
N MET A 292 -7.65 1.54 14.43
CA MET A 292 -6.32 2.04 14.04
C MET A 292 -6.28 3.57 13.99
N ARG A 293 -7.32 4.19 13.42
CA ARG A 293 -7.42 5.65 13.36
C ARG A 293 -7.61 6.25 14.74
N ASP A 294 -8.50 5.68 15.55
CA ASP A 294 -8.72 6.12 16.93
C ASP A 294 -7.42 6.08 17.75
N THR A 295 -6.55 5.09 17.49
CA THR A 295 -5.23 4.98 18.11
C THR A 295 -4.30 6.13 17.69
N VAL A 296 -4.22 6.43 16.39
CA VAL A 296 -3.42 7.54 15.86
C VAL A 296 -3.95 8.89 16.36
N ASP A 297 -5.26 9.06 16.34
CA ASP A 297 -5.95 10.25 16.80
C ASP A 297 -5.65 10.52 18.28
N ALA A 298 -5.77 9.51 19.14
CA ALA A 298 -5.45 9.62 20.57
C ALA A 298 -3.96 9.91 20.81
N PHE A 299 -3.08 9.28 20.03
CA PHE A 299 -1.64 9.53 20.10
C PHE A 299 -1.29 10.98 19.80
N VAL A 300 -1.81 11.54 18.69
CA VAL A 300 -1.57 12.93 18.31
C VAL A 300 -2.20 13.89 19.31
N GLU A 301 -3.43 13.63 19.76
CA GLU A 301 -4.11 14.47 20.76
C GLU A 301 -3.28 14.57 22.06
N ALA A 302 -2.61 13.49 22.44
CA ALA A 302 -1.76 13.44 23.62
C ALA A 302 -0.37 14.11 23.45
N GLY A 303 -0.01 14.56 22.26
CA GLY A 303 1.27 15.22 21.97
C GLY A 303 2.19 14.46 21.02
N GLY A 304 1.76 13.29 20.54
CA GLY A 304 2.46 12.52 19.53
C GLY A 304 2.52 13.25 18.18
N LYS A 305 3.53 12.91 17.39
CA LYS A 305 3.74 13.51 16.06
C LYS A 305 3.65 12.44 14.97
N MET A 306 2.88 12.70 13.92
CA MET A 306 2.67 11.75 12.83
C MET A 306 3.22 12.30 11.51
N ALA A 307 4.20 11.63 10.93
CA ALA A 307 4.70 11.92 9.60
C ALA A 307 4.14 10.90 8.60
N ARG A 308 3.31 11.37 7.67
CA ARG A 308 2.71 10.53 6.63
C ARG A 308 3.24 10.92 5.26
N PHE A 309 4.08 10.08 4.69
CA PHE A 309 4.62 10.22 3.33
C PHE A 309 3.96 9.19 2.40
N ALA A 310 2.63 9.23 2.35
CA ALA A 310 1.79 8.21 1.76
C ALA A 310 0.55 8.80 1.10
N GLY A 311 -0.09 8.05 0.20
CA GLY A 311 -1.27 8.48 -0.55
C GLY A 311 -2.43 7.47 -0.51
N ASN A 312 -3.56 7.91 -1.06
CA ASN A 312 -4.80 7.15 -1.23
C ASN A 312 -5.52 6.75 0.07
N PHE A 313 -5.61 7.62 1.07
CA PHE A 313 -6.28 7.28 2.33
C PHE A 313 -7.81 7.20 2.17
N LEU A 314 -8.35 6.02 1.83
CA LEU A 314 -9.71 5.91 1.30
C LEU A 314 -10.64 4.96 2.07
N TRP A 315 -10.27 3.70 2.30
CA TRP A 315 -11.23 2.68 2.71
C TRP A 315 -11.25 2.41 4.22
N GLN A 316 -12.45 2.46 4.81
CA GLN A 316 -12.72 1.83 6.09
C GLN A 316 -12.85 0.30 5.89
N ILE A 317 -12.08 -0.46 6.67
CA ILE A 317 -12.15 -1.92 6.78
C ILE A 317 -12.57 -2.34 8.18
N ARG A 318 -12.87 -3.63 8.31
CA ARG A 318 -12.98 -4.31 9.60
C ARG A 318 -12.07 -5.53 9.64
N PHE A 319 -11.60 -5.85 10.84
CA PHE A 319 -11.00 -7.15 11.11
C PHE A 319 -12.01 -8.06 11.79
N GLU A 320 -12.02 -9.31 11.35
CA GLU A 320 -12.84 -10.38 11.88
C GLU A 320 -11.96 -11.58 12.23
N ASN A 321 -12.47 -12.48 13.07
CA ASN A 321 -11.75 -13.69 13.49
C ASN A 321 -10.35 -13.39 14.06
N ASP A 322 -10.27 -12.44 14.99
CA ASP A 322 -9.02 -12.01 15.64
C ASP A 322 -7.95 -11.50 14.67
N GLY A 323 -8.37 -10.88 13.56
CA GLY A 323 -7.47 -10.33 12.55
C GLY A 323 -7.06 -11.34 11.48
N ARG A 324 -7.57 -12.59 11.54
CA ARG A 324 -7.35 -13.58 10.49
C ARG A 324 -8.06 -13.21 9.18
N GLN A 325 -9.15 -12.43 9.26
CA GLN A 325 -9.88 -11.95 8.10
C GLN A 325 -10.01 -10.43 8.08
N GLN A 326 -9.87 -9.86 6.89
CA GLN A 326 -10.12 -8.47 6.58
C GLN A 326 -11.39 -8.35 5.75
N VAL A 327 -12.26 -7.40 6.10
CA VAL A 327 -13.55 -7.19 5.45
C VAL A 327 -13.65 -5.79 4.85
N CYS A 328 -14.00 -5.72 3.55
CA CYS A 328 -14.29 -4.48 2.84
C CYS A 328 -15.27 -4.69 1.67
N TYR A 329 -16.49 -4.17 1.80
CA TYR A 329 -17.52 -4.26 0.76
C TYR A 329 -17.41 -3.15 -0.31
N LYS A 330 -16.63 -2.10 -0.06
CA LYS A 330 -16.38 -0.98 -0.99
C LYS A 330 -17.68 -0.41 -1.57
N ALA A 331 -17.83 -0.40 -2.89
CA ALA A 331 -19.03 0.11 -3.57
C ALA A 331 -20.31 -0.67 -3.24
N ARG A 332 -20.20 -1.95 -2.84
CA ARG A 332 -21.32 -2.85 -2.51
C ARG A 332 -21.80 -2.70 -1.07
N ALA A 333 -21.13 -1.88 -0.25
CA ALA A 333 -21.38 -1.85 1.20
C ALA A 333 -22.84 -1.51 1.54
N PHE A 334 -23.46 -0.62 0.76
CA PHE A 334 -24.85 -0.19 0.98
C PHE A 334 -25.90 -1.22 0.58
N GLU A 335 -25.54 -2.21 -0.23
CA GLU A 335 -26.43 -3.31 -0.59
C GLU A 335 -26.16 -4.56 0.27
N GLU A 336 -24.90 -4.83 0.58
CA GLU A 336 -24.45 -6.14 1.03
C GLU A 336 -23.80 -6.18 2.41
N ASP A 337 -23.22 -5.07 2.90
CA ASP A 337 -22.52 -5.08 4.19
C ASP A 337 -23.52 -5.41 5.32
N PRO A 338 -23.26 -6.44 6.16
CA PRO A 338 -24.16 -6.81 7.24
C PRO A 338 -24.46 -5.67 8.24
N VAL A 339 -23.54 -4.71 8.40
CA VAL A 339 -23.70 -3.64 9.39
C VAL A 339 -24.59 -2.49 8.91
N ARG A 340 -24.94 -2.42 7.62
CA ARG A 340 -25.56 -1.25 6.97
C ARG A 340 -26.89 -0.77 7.57
N ASN A 341 -27.66 -1.68 8.15
CA ASN A 341 -28.97 -1.43 8.77
C ASN A 341 -28.97 -1.68 10.29
N THR A 342 -27.80 -1.58 10.92
CA THR A 342 -27.62 -1.83 12.36
C THR A 342 -27.15 -0.56 13.08
N ALA A 343 -27.06 -0.61 14.41
CA ALA A 343 -26.44 0.46 15.21
C ALA A 343 -24.95 0.68 14.84
N ASN A 344 -24.31 -0.32 14.24
CA ASN A 344 -22.90 -0.27 13.83
C ASN A 344 -22.71 0.28 12.41
N LYS A 345 -23.69 1.02 11.86
CA LYS A 345 -23.60 1.63 10.52
C LYS A 345 -22.36 2.52 10.32
N HIS A 346 -21.85 3.13 11.38
CA HIS A 346 -20.61 3.93 11.35
C HIS A 346 -19.35 3.09 11.05
N LEU A 347 -19.44 1.76 11.13
CA LEU A 347 -18.41 0.77 10.75
C LEU A 347 -18.62 0.20 9.33
N LEU A 348 -19.50 0.82 8.52
CA LEU A 348 -19.72 0.42 7.14
C LEU A 348 -18.40 0.43 6.37
N THR A 349 -18.09 -0.65 5.66
CA THR A 349 -16.79 -0.78 4.98
C THR A 349 -16.81 -0.15 3.58
N CYS A 350 -16.98 1.16 3.57
CA CYS A 350 -16.91 2.02 2.39
C CYS A 350 -15.87 3.13 2.61
N GLY A 351 -15.90 4.18 1.77
CA GLY A 351 -14.94 5.27 1.86
C GLY A 351 -15.13 6.12 3.12
N TRP A 352 -14.03 6.60 3.70
CA TRP A 352 -14.03 7.41 4.93
C TRP A 352 -14.88 8.67 4.85
N GLU A 353 -14.91 9.31 3.67
CA GLU A 353 -15.67 10.53 3.41
C GLU A 353 -17.16 10.27 3.14
N ASP A 354 -17.62 9.02 3.17
CA ASP A 354 -19.03 8.73 3.04
C ASP A 354 -19.81 9.27 4.26
N PRO A 355 -20.94 9.99 4.06
CA PRO A 355 -21.75 10.49 5.16
C PRO A 355 -22.26 9.42 6.15
N ALA A 356 -22.36 8.15 5.74
CA ALA A 356 -22.72 7.05 6.63
C ALA A 356 -21.62 6.66 7.62
N VAL A 357 -20.35 6.88 7.25
CA VAL A 357 -19.17 6.68 8.11
C VAL A 357 -18.90 7.93 8.96
N ALA A 358 -19.10 9.11 8.35
CA ALA A 358 -18.96 10.43 8.98
C ALA A 358 -17.62 10.62 9.70
N HIS A 359 -16.55 10.07 9.14
CA HIS A 359 -15.19 10.18 9.68
C HIS A 359 -14.21 10.38 8.50
N PRO A 360 -14.22 11.55 7.84
CA PRO A 360 -13.37 11.78 6.67
C PRO A 360 -11.88 11.64 7.04
N GLY A 361 -11.04 11.26 6.07
CA GLY A 361 -9.61 11.05 6.30
C GLY A 361 -8.90 12.28 6.85
N ALA A 362 -9.37 13.46 6.46
CA ALA A 362 -8.77 14.73 6.83
C ALA A 362 -8.77 15.00 8.34
N THR A 363 -9.66 14.39 9.11
CA THR A 363 -9.64 14.54 10.58
C THR A 363 -8.42 13.86 11.21
N THR A 364 -7.91 12.80 10.59
CA THR A 364 -6.72 12.08 11.06
C THR A 364 -5.44 12.59 10.41
N PHE A 365 -5.42 12.72 9.08
CA PHE A 365 -4.20 12.98 8.33
C PHE A 365 -4.17 14.33 7.61
N GLY A 366 -5.17 15.19 7.80
CA GLY A 366 -5.23 16.52 7.18
C GLY A 366 -5.56 16.52 5.68
N VAL A 367 -5.76 15.35 5.06
CA VAL A 367 -6.15 15.17 3.65
C VAL A 367 -7.15 14.02 3.50
N ASN A 368 -7.88 14.02 2.39
CA ASN A 368 -8.95 13.11 2.02
C ASN A 368 -8.59 12.35 0.72
N GLY A 369 -8.77 11.03 0.71
CA GLY A 369 -8.56 10.18 -0.45
C GLY A 369 -9.54 10.48 -1.59
N MET A 370 -10.81 10.77 -1.31
CA MET A 370 -11.82 11.16 -2.31
C MET A 370 -11.56 12.52 -2.98
N ARG A 371 -10.66 13.33 -2.41
CA ARG A 371 -10.30 14.68 -2.89
C ARG A 371 -8.96 14.70 -3.64
N GLY A 372 -8.11 13.71 -3.43
CA GLY A 372 -7.06 13.34 -4.36
C GLY A 372 -7.46 12.10 -5.17
N VAL A 373 -6.56 11.57 -5.99
CA VAL A 373 -6.59 10.26 -6.69
C VAL A 373 -5.51 10.33 -7.78
N TYR A 374 -5.72 9.92 -9.03
CA TYR A 374 -4.62 9.65 -9.93
C TYR A 374 -3.89 10.85 -10.53
N ALA A 375 -2.58 10.66 -10.68
CA ALA A 375 -1.71 11.51 -11.45
C ALA A 375 -0.56 10.71 -12.08
N SER A 376 -0.05 11.18 -13.22
CA SER A 376 1.19 10.71 -13.84
C SER A 376 1.25 9.21 -14.20
N TRP A 377 0.11 8.57 -14.51
CA TRP A 377 0.07 7.19 -15.03
C TRP A 377 -1.11 6.99 -16.00
N GLY A 378 -0.95 6.09 -16.98
CA GLY A 378 -2.00 5.80 -17.97
C GLY A 378 -2.52 7.07 -18.66
N GLY A 379 -3.83 7.27 -18.63
CA GLY A 379 -4.54 8.47 -19.05
C GLY A 379 -4.75 9.54 -17.98
N PHE A 380 -4.26 9.35 -16.75
CA PHE A 380 -4.48 10.28 -15.64
C PHE A 380 -3.38 11.33 -15.58
N ALA A 381 -3.72 12.58 -15.92
CA ALA A 381 -2.79 13.70 -15.97
C ALA A 381 -1.41 13.34 -16.59
N PRO A 382 -1.38 12.76 -17.81
CA PRO A 382 -0.19 12.08 -18.37
C PRO A 382 1.00 13.01 -18.66
N ARG A 383 0.78 14.32 -18.57
CA ARG A 383 1.76 15.40 -18.76
C ARG A 383 1.73 16.40 -17.61
N GLY A 384 1.24 15.98 -16.44
CA GLY A 384 1.24 16.81 -15.23
C GLY A 384 2.65 17.20 -14.77
N SER A 385 2.72 18.00 -13.72
CA SER A 385 3.98 18.50 -13.14
C SER A 385 4.90 17.37 -12.66
N ARG A 386 4.33 16.24 -12.21
CA ARG A 386 5.04 15.11 -11.57
C ARG A 386 5.73 15.49 -10.24
N GLY A 387 5.53 16.70 -9.75
CA GLY A 387 5.92 17.19 -8.43
C GLY A 387 4.87 18.14 -7.85
N PHE A 388 5.07 18.58 -6.62
CA PHE A 388 4.16 19.50 -5.93
C PHE A 388 4.56 20.96 -6.16
N THR A 389 3.64 21.80 -6.61
CA THR A 389 3.87 23.26 -6.68
C THR A 389 3.87 23.84 -5.28
N VAL A 390 4.95 24.53 -4.89
CA VAL A 390 5.15 25.10 -3.56
C VAL A 390 4.41 26.45 -3.43
N TYR A 391 3.61 26.60 -2.37
CA TYR A 391 2.87 27.84 -2.08
C TYR A 391 3.33 28.51 -0.79
N ARG A 392 3.89 27.77 0.16
CA ARG A 392 4.34 28.30 1.47
C ARG A 392 5.81 27.96 1.74
N PRO A 393 6.76 28.48 0.96
CA PRO A 393 8.19 28.10 1.04
C PRO A 393 8.85 28.44 2.38
N LYS A 394 8.26 29.33 3.18
CA LYS A 394 8.78 29.73 4.51
C LYS A 394 8.35 28.80 5.65
N HIS A 395 7.57 27.76 5.36
CA HIS A 395 7.22 26.76 6.36
C HIS A 395 8.45 25.91 6.68
N TRP A 396 8.65 25.56 7.96
CA TRP A 396 9.85 24.88 8.46
C TRP A 396 10.18 23.56 7.71
N ALA A 397 9.16 22.91 7.16
CA ALA A 397 9.33 21.68 6.38
C ALA A 397 10.21 21.91 5.13
N PHE A 398 10.28 23.15 4.63
CA PHE A 398 11.08 23.55 3.48
C PHE A 398 12.35 24.32 3.89
N ASP A 399 12.74 24.33 5.16
CA ASP A 399 14.01 24.95 5.54
C ASP A 399 15.19 24.26 4.82
N HIS A 400 16.16 25.04 4.38
CA HIS A 400 17.34 24.56 3.64
C HIS A 400 17.07 23.80 2.34
N THR A 401 15.85 23.89 1.79
CA THR A 401 15.57 23.35 0.46
C THR A 401 15.85 24.33 -0.66
N ASP A 402 15.94 25.64 -0.38
CA ASP A 402 15.96 26.72 -1.39
C ASP A 402 14.72 26.76 -2.30
N THR A 403 13.60 26.15 -1.88
CA THR A 403 12.35 26.24 -2.63
C THR A 403 11.70 27.61 -2.48
N HIS A 404 11.19 28.13 -3.58
CA HIS A 404 10.45 29.40 -3.66
C HIS A 404 8.98 29.17 -4.02
N TYR A 405 8.18 30.23 -3.92
CA TYR A 405 6.78 30.20 -4.33
C TYR A 405 6.69 29.88 -5.84
N GLY A 406 5.96 28.84 -6.20
CA GLY A 406 5.76 28.39 -7.57
C GLY A 406 6.72 27.29 -8.04
N ASP A 407 7.77 26.99 -7.28
CA ASP A 407 8.71 25.91 -7.62
C ASP A 407 8.01 24.54 -7.56
N ILE A 408 8.53 23.57 -8.34
CA ILE A 408 7.99 22.22 -8.42
C ILE A 408 8.90 21.26 -7.64
N LEU A 409 8.44 20.85 -6.46
CA LEU A 409 9.17 19.94 -5.60
C LEU A 409 9.05 18.49 -6.11
N GLY A 410 10.20 17.87 -6.39
CA GLY A 410 10.35 16.45 -6.69
C GLY A 410 9.90 16.00 -8.08
N GLU A 411 9.82 16.91 -9.07
CA GLU A 411 9.41 16.57 -10.44
C GLU A 411 10.31 15.55 -11.14
N ASP A 412 11.63 15.65 -10.93
CA ASP A 412 12.62 14.75 -11.53
C ASP A 412 12.49 13.33 -10.99
N ALA A 413 12.21 13.21 -9.69
CA ALA A 413 11.90 11.93 -9.06
C ALA A 413 10.47 11.46 -9.34
N GLY A 414 9.59 12.33 -9.84
CA GLY A 414 8.21 11.98 -10.17
C GLY A 414 7.35 11.65 -8.94
N ILE A 415 7.56 12.35 -7.82
CA ILE A 415 6.92 12.03 -6.54
C ILE A 415 5.42 12.35 -6.50
N PHE A 416 4.90 13.15 -7.44
CA PHE A 416 3.46 13.41 -7.56
C PHE A 416 2.88 12.46 -8.61
N ALA A 417 2.58 11.23 -8.17
CA ALA A 417 2.19 10.17 -9.08
C ALA A 417 1.43 9.03 -8.39
N TYR A 418 0.88 8.16 -9.23
CA TYR A 418 -0.01 7.06 -8.91
C TYR A 418 -1.28 7.55 -8.25
N GLU A 419 -1.31 7.66 -6.93
CA GLU A 419 -2.43 8.19 -6.18
C GLU A 419 -1.92 9.24 -5.19
N VAL A 420 -2.70 10.31 -5.07
CA VAL A 420 -2.44 11.43 -4.18
C VAL A 420 -3.67 11.73 -3.33
N ASP A 421 -3.49 12.40 -2.20
CA ASP A 421 -4.58 12.83 -1.31
C ASP A 421 -4.68 14.36 -1.28
N GLY A 422 -5.90 14.89 -1.18
CA GLY A 422 -6.13 16.33 -1.21
C GLY A 422 -7.27 16.78 -0.32
N LEU A 423 -7.70 18.02 -0.48
CA LEU A 423 -8.83 18.60 0.22
C LEU A 423 -9.75 19.30 -0.77
N ASP A 424 -10.93 19.67 -0.31
CA ASP A 424 -11.67 20.77 -0.90
C ASP A 424 -11.02 22.11 -0.53
N TYR A 425 -10.72 22.96 -1.52
CA TYR A 425 -9.89 24.15 -1.32
C TYR A 425 -10.33 25.34 -2.20
N THR A 426 -9.87 26.53 -1.82
CA THR A 426 -10.02 27.76 -2.59
C THR A 426 -8.72 28.56 -2.58
N PHE A 427 -8.59 29.50 -3.52
CA PHE A 427 -7.48 30.44 -3.57
C PHE A 427 -7.88 31.79 -3.02
N ARG A 428 -7.06 32.35 -2.12
CA ARG A 428 -7.19 33.74 -1.65
C ARG A 428 -5.85 34.42 -1.81
N GLN A 429 -5.81 35.48 -2.62
CA GLN A 429 -4.60 36.27 -2.89
C GLN A 429 -3.39 35.40 -3.31
N GLY A 430 -3.63 34.39 -4.16
CA GLY A 430 -2.57 33.50 -4.67
C GLY A 430 -2.20 32.32 -3.78
N LEU A 431 -2.77 32.18 -2.58
CA LEU A 431 -2.49 31.05 -1.69
C LEU A 431 -3.68 30.09 -1.56
N PRO A 432 -3.43 28.76 -1.48
CA PRO A 432 -4.48 27.78 -1.25
C PRO A 432 -4.88 27.73 0.23
N TYR A 433 -6.18 27.54 0.45
CA TYR A 433 -6.79 27.37 1.78
C TYR A 433 -7.84 26.26 1.72
N PRO A 434 -7.92 25.38 2.73
CA PRO A 434 -9.05 24.45 2.85
C PRO A 434 -10.38 25.22 2.93
N THR A 435 -11.43 24.69 2.32
CA THR A 435 -12.80 25.21 2.52
C THR A 435 -13.38 24.74 3.84
N HIS A 436 -12.87 23.62 4.38
CA HIS A 436 -13.38 22.88 5.53
C HIS A 436 -14.74 22.19 5.31
N GLU A 437 -15.33 22.29 4.11
CA GLU A 437 -16.62 21.68 3.77
C GLU A 437 -16.53 20.16 3.67
N ASP A 438 -15.33 19.61 3.48
CA ASP A 438 -15.04 18.18 3.39
C ASP A 438 -14.53 17.57 4.71
N GLY A 439 -14.68 18.31 5.82
CA GLY A 439 -14.28 17.86 7.16
C GLY A 439 -12.83 18.14 7.52
N ALA A 440 -12.07 18.84 6.68
CA ALA A 440 -10.72 19.30 7.04
C ALA A 440 -10.75 20.14 8.33
N PRO A 441 -9.97 19.79 9.37
CA PRO A 441 -9.92 20.55 10.60
C PRO A 441 -9.50 22.02 10.40
N GLN A 442 -9.89 22.87 11.36
CA GLN A 442 -9.36 24.23 11.42
C GLN A 442 -7.86 24.18 11.72
N GLY A 443 -7.07 25.04 11.07
CA GLY A 443 -5.62 25.12 11.27
C GLY A 443 -4.78 24.27 10.30
N VAL A 444 -5.39 23.45 9.43
CA VAL A 444 -4.67 22.78 8.35
C VAL A 444 -4.11 23.82 7.37
N GLU A 445 -2.80 23.77 7.12
CA GLU A 445 -2.12 24.61 6.13
C GLU A 445 -1.76 23.78 4.89
N ILE A 446 -2.24 24.21 3.72
CA ILE A 446 -1.80 23.66 2.42
C ILE A 446 -0.46 24.32 2.07
N LEU A 447 0.60 23.52 2.03
CA LEU A 447 1.98 23.96 1.83
C LEU A 447 2.40 23.91 0.37
N ALA A 448 2.05 22.81 -0.30
CA ALA A 448 2.31 22.57 -1.71
C ALA A 448 1.18 21.69 -2.28
N MET A 449 0.89 21.80 -3.58
CA MET A 449 -0.17 20.99 -4.19
C MET A 449 0.01 20.80 -5.70
N GLY A 450 -0.71 19.84 -6.27
CA GLY A 450 -0.78 19.60 -7.71
C GLY A 450 -2.17 19.10 -8.13
N PRO A 451 -2.57 19.27 -9.40
CA PRO A 451 -3.84 18.77 -9.90
C PRO A 451 -3.83 17.25 -10.11
N ALA A 452 -4.94 16.59 -9.79
CA ALA A 452 -5.17 15.16 -10.00
C ALA A 452 -6.55 14.93 -10.65
N VAL A 453 -6.78 13.71 -11.17
CA VAL A 453 -8.02 13.39 -11.90
C VAL A 453 -8.55 12.00 -11.55
N TYR A 454 -9.87 11.89 -11.43
CA TYR A 454 -10.58 10.63 -11.15
C TYR A 454 -10.74 9.72 -12.36
N VAL A 455 -10.54 10.24 -13.55
CA VAL A 455 -10.83 9.53 -14.78
C VAL A 455 -9.71 9.73 -15.78
N GLU A 456 -9.51 8.73 -16.62
CA GLU A 456 -8.55 8.80 -17.72
C GLU A 456 -9.05 9.78 -18.78
N ASP A 457 -8.12 10.55 -19.34
CA ASP A 457 -8.38 11.30 -20.57
C ASP A 457 -8.33 10.33 -21.75
N GLU A 458 -9.52 9.84 -22.14
CA GLU A 458 -9.72 8.86 -23.20
C GLU A 458 -9.78 9.51 -24.59
N TYR A 459 -8.96 9.02 -25.51
CA TYR A 459 -9.05 9.30 -26.96
C TYR A 459 -9.71 8.14 -27.68
N ALA A 460 -10.57 8.45 -28.66
CA ALA A 460 -11.11 7.48 -29.61
C ALA A 460 -10.12 7.25 -30.76
N GLY A 461 -9.98 6.00 -31.20
CA GLY A 461 -9.12 5.63 -32.33
C GLY A 461 -8.47 4.27 -32.16
N GLU A 462 -7.75 3.84 -33.19
CA GLU A 462 -7.00 2.59 -33.17
C GLU A 462 -5.85 2.65 -32.15
N GLY A 463 -5.64 1.56 -31.42
CA GLY A 463 -4.53 1.43 -30.45
C GLY A 463 -4.75 2.03 -29.06
N PHE A 464 -5.82 2.80 -28.83
CA PHE A 464 -6.12 3.33 -27.48
C PHE A 464 -6.84 2.28 -26.62
N ARG A 465 -6.19 1.90 -25.50
CA ARG A 465 -6.72 0.97 -24.50
C ARG A 465 -6.46 1.54 -23.10
N TYR A 466 -7.52 1.75 -22.34
CA TYR A 466 -7.49 2.36 -21.00
C TYR A 466 -7.82 1.30 -19.95
N TYR A 467 -7.13 1.34 -18.81
CA TYR A 467 -7.20 0.30 -17.79
C TYR A 467 -8.28 0.60 -16.73
N LEU A 468 -8.22 1.78 -16.10
CA LEU A 468 -9.15 2.14 -15.03
C LEU A 468 -10.33 2.99 -15.51
N ARG A 469 -10.18 3.69 -16.64
CA ARG A 469 -11.24 4.47 -17.30
C ARG A 469 -11.88 5.52 -16.38
N ASP A 470 -13.05 5.22 -15.79
CA ASP A 470 -13.78 6.13 -14.91
C ASP A 470 -13.43 5.99 -13.42
N SER A 471 -12.64 4.97 -13.05
CA SER A 471 -12.23 4.62 -11.69
C SER A 471 -13.32 4.75 -10.61
N GLY A 472 -14.59 4.50 -10.96
CA GLY A 472 -15.70 4.62 -10.01
C GLY A 472 -16.14 6.07 -9.72
N LEU A 473 -15.91 7.02 -10.63
CA LEU A 473 -16.39 8.40 -10.52
C LEU A 473 -17.88 8.50 -10.19
N ALA A 474 -18.71 7.63 -10.79
CA ALA A 474 -20.14 7.59 -10.49
C ALA A 474 -20.41 7.24 -9.02
N ASN A 475 -19.66 6.30 -8.45
CA ASN A 475 -19.76 5.99 -7.03
C ASN A 475 -19.33 7.18 -6.19
N LYS A 476 -18.17 7.79 -6.46
CA LYS A 476 -17.72 9.01 -5.76
C LYS A 476 -18.79 10.11 -5.80
N ALA A 477 -19.30 10.44 -6.98
CA ALA A 477 -20.30 11.49 -7.15
C ALA A 477 -21.57 11.20 -6.33
N LYS A 478 -22.05 9.94 -6.40
CA LYS A 478 -23.20 9.49 -5.61
C LYS A 478 -22.94 9.62 -4.11
N ARG A 479 -21.75 9.28 -3.63
CA ARG A 479 -21.42 9.34 -2.20
C ARG A 479 -21.26 10.77 -1.68
N LEU A 480 -20.59 11.64 -2.44
CA LEU A 480 -20.29 13.01 -2.00
C LEU A 480 -21.44 14.00 -2.25
N SER A 481 -22.31 13.74 -3.22
CA SER A 481 -23.37 14.69 -3.61
C SER A 481 -24.78 14.08 -3.69
N GLY A 482 -24.92 12.77 -3.48
CA GLY A 482 -26.20 12.07 -3.63
C GLY A 482 -26.67 11.90 -5.08
N SER A 483 -25.87 12.31 -6.07
CA SER A 483 -26.24 12.33 -7.49
C SER A 483 -25.17 11.73 -8.40
N THR A 484 -25.61 11.11 -9.50
CA THR A 484 -24.76 10.69 -10.64
C THR A 484 -25.14 11.43 -11.92
N SER A 485 -25.75 12.61 -11.81
CA SER A 485 -26.07 13.45 -12.98
C SER A 485 -24.78 13.89 -13.69
N PRO A 486 -24.84 14.26 -14.98
CA PRO A 486 -23.68 14.78 -15.71
C PRO A 486 -22.97 15.93 -14.98
N GLU A 487 -23.73 16.82 -14.33
CA GLU A 487 -23.19 17.93 -13.54
C GLU A 487 -22.44 17.44 -12.29
N ALA A 488 -22.97 16.43 -11.59
CA ALA A 488 -22.32 15.84 -10.44
C ALA A 488 -21.03 15.10 -10.83
N LEU A 489 -21.06 14.34 -11.93
CA LEU A 489 -19.87 13.68 -12.48
C LEU A 489 -18.80 14.71 -12.85
N GLN A 490 -19.17 15.79 -13.53
CA GLN A 490 -18.24 16.85 -13.90
C GLN A 490 -17.64 17.56 -12.69
N LYS A 491 -18.45 17.83 -11.65
CA LYS A 491 -18.01 18.43 -10.39
C LYS A 491 -16.95 17.57 -9.69
N HIS A 492 -17.11 16.25 -9.71
CA HIS A 492 -16.25 15.32 -8.96
C HIS A 492 -15.12 14.69 -9.80
N ARG A 493 -15.02 15.04 -11.09
CA ARG A 493 -13.97 14.56 -12.01
C ARG A 493 -12.56 14.97 -11.58
N TYR A 494 -12.42 16.19 -11.07
CA TYR A 494 -11.13 16.76 -10.71
C TYR A 494 -10.82 16.58 -9.23
N GLY A 495 -9.55 16.45 -8.93
CA GLY A 495 -9.01 16.39 -7.57
C GLY A 495 -7.66 17.09 -7.50
N SER A 496 -6.97 16.87 -6.39
CA SER A 496 -5.65 17.44 -6.14
C SER A 496 -4.86 16.58 -5.16
N GLY A 497 -3.55 16.61 -5.25
CA GLY A 497 -2.65 16.10 -4.23
C GLY A 497 -2.05 17.25 -3.44
N MET A 498 -1.85 17.08 -2.13
CA MET A 498 -1.36 18.14 -1.25
C MET A 498 -0.25 17.66 -0.30
N ILE A 499 0.66 18.58 0.01
CA ILE A 499 1.47 18.56 1.22
C ILE A 499 0.79 19.49 2.22
N VAL A 500 0.45 18.98 3.40
CA VAL A 500 -0.21 19.75 4.46
C VAL A 500 0.52 19.63 5.80
N SER A 501 0.39 20.67 6.61
CA SER A 501 0.73 20.66 8.03
C SER A 501 -0.53 20.87 8.85
N MET A 502 -0.74 20.06 9.87
CA MET A 502 -1.95 20.09 10.70
C MET A 502 -1.58 20.00 12.19
N PRO A 503 -1.68 21.10 12.96
CA PRO A 503 -1.68 20.99 14.41
C PRO A 503 -2.94 20.25 14.87
N ARG A 504 -2.81 19.36 15.86
CA ARG A 504 -3.97 18.64 16.42
C ARG A 504 -3.73 18.29 17.87
N GLY A 505 -4.66 18.69 18.74
CA GLY A 505 -4.51 18.54 20.18
C GLY A 505 -3.20 19.16 20.67
N LYS A 506 -2.38 18.36 21.35
CA LYS A 506 -1.01 18.76 21.76
C LYS A 506 0.06 18.37 20.74
N GLY A 507 -0.30 17.64 19.70
CA GLY A 507 0.58 17.07 18.70
C GLY A 507 0.50 17.76 17.35
N GLU A 508 1.04 17.09 16.34
CA GLU A 508 1.17 17.61 14.99
C GLU A 508 1.17 16.48 13.97
N VAL A 509 0.53 16.69 12.82
CA VAL A 509 0.56 15.79 11.67
C VAL A 509 1.16 16.53 10.49
N PHE A 510 2.17 15.94 9.87
CA PHE A 510 2.68 16.36 8.58
C PHE A 510 2.33 15.29 7.55
N THR A 511 1.69 15.69 6.46
CA THR A 511 1.30 14.75 5.39
C THR A 511 1.81 15.25 4.05
N ALA A 512 2.64 14.44 3.39
CA ALA A 512 2.88 14.53 1.95
C ALA A 512 2.03 13.47 1.26
N GLY A 513 0.85 13.88 0.77
CA GLY A 513 -0.21 13.01 0.28
C GLY A 513 0.08 12.38 -1.07
N SER A 514 1.08 11.50 -1.19
CA SER A 514 1.35 10.73 -2.41
C SER A 514 1.98 9.37 -2.14
N CYS A 515 1.54 8.36 -2.90
CA CYS A 515 2.15 7.03 -2.89
C CYS A 515 3.61 7.03 -3.32
N GLU A 516 4.01 7.96 -4.20
CA GLU A 516 5.33 7.96 -4.83
C GLU A 516 6.34 8.90 -4.14
N TRP A 517 6.03 9.44 -2.96
CA TRP A 517 7.01 10.22 -2.16
C TRP A 517 8.31 9.44 -1.94
N VAL A 518 8.20 8.15 -1.64
CA VAL A 518 9.33 7.24 -1.42
C VAL A 518 10.30 7.16 -2.60
N MET A 519 9.88 7.55 -3.81
CA MET A 519 10.76 7.57 -4.97
C MET A 519 11.73 8.73 -5.01
N GLY A 520 11.42 9.86 -4.37
CA GLY A 520 12.42 10.90 -4.15
C GLY A 520 13.56 10.37 -3.27
N LEU A 521 13.23 9.57 -2.24
CA LEU A 521 14.22 8.94 -1.37
C LEU A 521 15.02 7.84 -2.10
N ALA A 522 14.34 6.97 -2.84
CA ALA A 522 15.00 5.89 -3.59
C ALA A 522 15.94 6.41 -4.69
N ARG A 523 15.63 7.58 -5.27
CA ARG A 523 16.41 8.22 -6.34
C ARG A 523 17.42 9.25 -5.82
N ASN A 524 17.52 9.42 -4.50
CA ASN A 524 18.37 10.42 -3.85
C ASN A 524 18.10 11.85 -4.35
N GLU A 525 16.83 12.20 -4.51
CA GLU A 525 16.39 13.52 -4.94
C GLU A 525 16.48 14.49 -3.75
N PHE A 526 17.24 15.56 -3.93
CA PHE A 526 17.64 16.47 -2.87
C PHE A 526 16.45 17.07 -2.09
N TYR A 527 15.44 17.61 -2.78
CA TYR A 527 14.34 18.30 -2.12
C TYR A 527 13.49 17.35 -1.27
N THR A 528 13.15 16.18 -1.82
CA THR A 528 12.35 15.16 -1.12
C THR A 528 13.09 14.64 0.11
N GLU A 529 14.39 14.35 -0.02
CA GLU A 529 15.20 13.93 1.13
C GLU A 529 15.28 15.04 2.19
N GLN A 530 15.54 16.29 1.78
CA GLN A 530 15.67 17.40 2.73
C GLN A 530 14.36 17.67 3.48
N VAL A 531 13.21 17.67 2.80
CA VAL A 531 11.91 17.81 3.48
C VAL A 531 11.67 16.64 4.44
N THR A 532 12.00 15.42 4.04
CA THR A 532 11.83 14.24 4.90
C THR A 532 12.73 14.36 6.15
N ARG A 533 13.99 14.79 6.00
CA ARG A 533 14.89 15.07 7.14
C ARG A 533 14.33 16.16 8.06
N ASN A 534 13.86 17.28 7.51
CA ASN A 534 13.30 18.38 8.30
C ASN A 534 12.12 17.92 9.17
N VAL A 535 11.23 17.10 8.61
CA VAL A 535 10.08 16.53 9.32
C VAL A 535 10.52 15.57 10.41
N LEU A 536 11.40 14.61 10.09
CA LEU A 536 11.85 13.62 11.07
C LEU A 536 12.65 14.26 12.21
N ASN A 537 13.64 15.11 11.91
CA ASN A 537 14.46 15.77 12.93
C ASN A 537 13.60 16.61 13.87
N ARG A 538 12.68 17.42 13.33
CA ARG A 538 11.75 18.21 14.13
C ARG A 538 10.88 17.33 15.01
N PHE A 539 10.42 16.19 14.50
CA PHE A 539 9.49 15.33 15.23
C PHE A 539 10.19 14.51 16.32
N LEU A 540 11.44 14.13 16.08
CA LEU A 540 12.31 13.45 17.05
C LEU A 540 12.88 14.40 18.11
N GLY A 541 12.87 15.71 17.84
CA GLY A 541 13.30 16.76 18.76
C GLY A 541 14.80 17.07 18.70
N ASP A 542 15.39 16.91 17.51
CA ASP A 542 16.79 17.20 17.20
C ASP A 542 17.02 18.65 16.74
#